data_AF-A0A517N929-F1
#
_entry.id   AF-A0A517N929-F1
#
_cell.length_a   1.000
_cell.length_b   1.000
_cell.length_c   1.000
_cell.angle_alpha   90.00
_cell.angle_beta   90.00
_cell.angle_gamma   90.00
#
_symmetry.space_group_name_H-M   'P 1'
#
loop_
_entity.id
_entity.type
_entity.pdbx_description
1 polymer ?
#
loop_
_entity_poly.entity_id
_entity_poly.type
_entity_poly.pdbx_seq_one_letter_code
_entity_poly.pdbx_strand_id
1 'polypeptide(L)'
;MQQSTRPLREYAAVYEAEIVRDRLAAADIRAFVTGTDMESALSMGGAGTDRLVRVEVHPDDYDLANETLLNDARRTLEAGDWKCSRCGEPNDAAFELCWSCNKPRRDDDVRIRSEDVVEEPPIPVANGFDDHFDPPAPASTREDGNPYRPVLVTPEKPVGLENSQASPAAVSSDDLDEQVRRVLIAAFAAVFLFPPISTLYVMSLLWRLPPEAHQHPNRRKRIYTAWGVTAFGSMVGIGYVLVILTQ
;
A
#
# COMPACT_ATOMS: atom_id res chain seq x y z
N MET A 1 -17.49 -4.27 32.49
CA MET A 1 -16.30 -3.86 33.26
C MET A 1 -15.39 -3.11 32.30
N GLN A 2 -15.30 -1.78 32.41
CA GLN A 2 -14.29 -1.02 31.67
C GLN A 2 -12.94 -1.44 32.26
N GLN A 3 -12.15 -2.19 31.49
CA GLN A 3 -10.76 -2.43 31.85
C GLN A 3 -10.06 -1.08 31.80
N SER A 4 -9.61 -0.60 32.96
CA SER A 4 -8.80 0.60 33.04
C SER A 4 -7.50 0.32 32.30
N THR A 5 -7.27 0.95 31.16
CA THR A 5 -6.00 0.92 30.44
C THR A 5 -5.25 2.22 30.69
N ARG A 6 -3.91 2.15 30.70
CA ARG A 6 -3.03 3.31 30.86
C ARG A 6 -2.16 3.46 29.61
N PRO A 7 -2.06 4.66 29.02
CA PRO A 7 -1.22 4.89 27.85
C PRO A 7 0.25 4.75 28.22
N LEU A 8 0.98 3.93 27.46
CA LEU A 8 2.42 3.68 27.62
C LEU A 8 3.24 4.61 26.72
N ARG A 9 2.96 4.64 25.42
CA ARG A 9 3.64 5.46 24.40
C ARG A 9 2.72 5.83 23.24
N GLU A 10 3.10 6.88 22.53
CA GLU A 10 2.43 7.38 21.32
C GLU A 10 3.35 7.27 20.11
N TYR A 11 2.79 6.92 18.96
CA TYR A 11 3.48 6.67 17.70
C TYR A 11 2.80 7.42 16.56
N ALA A 12 3.60 7.86 15.58
CA ALA A 12 3.07 8.53 14.40
C ALA A 12 2.46 7.53 13.42
N ALA A 13 2.93 6.28 13.42
CA ALA A 13 2.51 5.26 12.49
C ALA A 13 1.99 4.00 13.18
N VAL A 14 1.00 3.37 12.54
CA VAL A 14 0.35 2.15 13.04
C VAL A 14 1.35 1.01 13.17
N TYR A 15 2.27 0.85 12.22
CA TYR A 15 3.20 -0.26 12.20
C TYR A 15 4.16 -0.24 13.41
N GLU A 16 4.61 0.94 13.85
CA GLU A 16 5.50 1.08 15.02
C GLU A 16 4.79 0.65 16.30
N ALA A 17 3.53 1.04 16.46
CA ALA A 17 2.70 0.64 17.59
C ALA A 17 2.46 -0.89 17.61
N GLU A 18 2.26 -1.49 16.44
CA GLU A 18 2.06 -2.95 16.33
C GLU A 18 3.33 -3.74 16.64
N ILE A 19 4.50 -3.28 16.20
CA ILE A 19 5.79 -3.90 16.57
C ILE A 19 5.93 -3.92 18.10
N VAL A 20 5.57 -2.83 18.76
CA VAL A 20 5.68 -2.71 20.22
C VAL A 20 4.64 -3.58 20.92
N ARG A 21 3.41 -3.66 20.41
CA ARG A 21 2.38 -4.60 20.91
C ARG A 21 2.87 -6.04 20.85
N ASP A 22 3.41 -6.45 19.71
CA ASP A 22 3.87 -7.83 19.49
C ASP A 22 5.07 -8.14 20.40
N ARG A 23 5.96 -7.17 20.62
CA ARG A 23 7.08 -7.32 21.57
C ARG A 23 6.62 -7.47 23.02
N LEU A 24 5.64 -6.69 23.45
CA LEU A 24 5.03 -6.79 24.79
C LEU A 24 4.28 -8.12 24.95
N ALA A 25 3.57 -8.57 23.92
CA ALA A 25 2.91 -9.88 23.92
C ALA A 25 3.91 -11.04 24.08
N ALA A 26 5.10 -10.94 23.46
CA ALA A 26 6.17 -11.91 23.66
C ALA A 26 6.74 -11.92 25.10
N ALA A 27 6.52 -10.85 25.87
CA ALA A 27 6.83 -10.78 27.30
C ALA A 27 5.62 -11.13 28.21
N ASP A 28 4.56 -11.70 27.63
CA ASP A 28 3.29 -12.03 28.30
C ASP A 28 2.53 -10.80 28.84
N ILE A 29 2.77 -9.63 28.26
CA ILE A 29 2.11 -8.37 28.63
C ILE A 29 1.04 -8.04 27.60
N ARG A 30 -0.21 -7.90 28.06
CA ARG A 30 -1.32 -7.53 27.17
C ARG A 30 -1.31 -6.03 26.90
N ALA A 31 -1.13 -5.68 25.62
CA ALA A 31 -1.19 -4.31 25.13
C ALA A 31 -2.32 -4.12 24.12
N PHE A 32 -2.90 -2.92 24.09
CA PHE A 32 -3.94 -2.49 23.17
C PHE A 32 -3.43 -1.33 22.33
N VAL A 33 -3.71 -1.36 21.03
CA VAL A 33 -3.39 -0.24 20.12
C VAL A 33 -4.67 0.53 19.85
N THR A 34 -4.67 1.83 20.19
CA THR A 34 -5.81 2.75 20.01
C THR A 34 -5.43 3.87 19.04
N GLY A 35 -6.42 4.52 18.42
CA GLY A 35 -6.19 5.52 17.36
C GLY A 35 -6.00 4.94 15.96
N THR A 36 -6.39 3.68 15.75
CA THR A 36 -6.36 2.96 14.45
C THR A 36 -7.75 2.64 13.92
N ASP A 37 -8.80 3.17 14.54
CA ASP A 37 -10.18 2.93 14.15
C ASP A 37 -10.48 3.43 12.74
N MET A 38 -11.53 2.86 12.11
CA MET A 38 -11.94 3.21 10.75
C MET A 38 -12.26 4.69 10.57
N GLU A 39 -12.74 5.37 11.62
CA GLU A 39 -13.00 6.81 11.59
C GLU A 39 -11.67 7.57 11.43
N SER A 40 -10.66 7.22 12.21
CA SER A 40 -9.29 7.75 12.09
C SER A 40 -8.64 7.39 10.74
N ALA A 41 -8.82 6.17 10.25
CA ALA A 41 -8.24 5.70 8.98
C ALA A 41 -8.91 6.34 7.74
N LEU A 42 -10.20 6.68 7.80
CA LEU A 42 -10.98 7.21 6.67
C LEU A 42 -11.16 8.73 6.70
N SER A 43 -10.77 9.41 7.79
CA SER A 43 -11.06 10.84 7.98
C SER A 43 -10.48 11.75 6.89
N MET A 44 -9.27 11.52 6.39
CA MET A 44 -8.57 12.41 5.44
C MET A 44 -7.90 11.63 4.29
N GLY A 45 -8.58 10.60 3.76
CA GLY A 45 -8.06 9.83 2.61
C GLY A 45 -6.75 9.10 2.89
N GLY A 46 -6.50 8.70 4.14
CA GLY A 46 -5.26 8.06 4.59
C GLY A 46 -4.14 9.02 5.02
N ALA A 47 -4.36 10.34 4.96
CA ALA A 47 -3.44 11.29 5.58
C ALA A 47 -3.57 11.24 7.12
N GLY A 48 -2.43 11.17 7.82
CA GLY A 48 -2.38 11.07 9.27
C GLY A 48 -3.19 12.17 9.94
N THR A 49 -4.16 11.77 10.77
CA THR A 49 -4.87 12.70 11.64
C THR A 49 -3.94 13.23 12.74
N ASP A 50 -4.28 14.37 13.36
CA ASP A 50 -3.59 14.92 14.53
C ASP A 50 -3.67 13.99 15.78
N ARG A 51 -4.36 12.86 15.66
CA ARG A 51 -4.36 11.78 16.66
C ARG A 51 -3.23 10.78 16.38
N LEU A 52 -2.24 10.79 17.26
CA LEU A 52 -1.20 9.76 17.32
C LEU A 52 -1.79 8.41 17.76
N VAL A 53 -1.20 7.33 17.24
CA VAL A 53 -1.52 5.95 17.61
C VAL A 53 -0.95 5.68 19.00
N ARG A 54 -1.75 5.12 19.91
CA ARG A 54 -1.33 4.90 21.30
C ARG A 54 -1.26 3.42 21.61
N VAL A 55 -0.21 3.02 22.33
CA VAL A 55 -0.11 1.70 22.94
C VAL A 55 -0.50 1.84 24.41
N GLU A 56 -1.51 1.11 24.83
CA GLU A 56 -2.03 1.12 26.20
C GLU A 56 -1.89 -0.26 26.83
N VAL A 57 -1.59 -0.30 28.13
CA VAL A 57 -1.40 -1.54 28.90
C VAL A 57 -2.25 -1.51 30.16
N HIS A 58 -2.40 -2.67 30.82
CA HIS A 58 -3.03 -2.70 32.14
C HIS A 58 -2.17 -1.92 33.16
N PRO A 59 -2.75 -1.15 34.10
CA PRO A 59 -2.02 -0.39 35.10
C PRO A 59 -1.01 -1.22 35.90
N ASP A 60 -1.37 -2.47 36.22
CA ASP A 60 -0.50 -3.39 36.96
C ASP A 60 0.75 -3.81 36.17
N ASP A 61 0.66 -3.83 34.83
CA ASP A 61 1.75 -4.22 33.93
C ASP A 61 2.56 -3.02 33.42
N TYR A 62 2.19 -1.79 33.78
CA TYR A 62 2.76 -0.57 33.22
C TYR A 62 4.27 -0.47 33.43
N ASP A 63 4.72 -0.71 34.68
CA ASP A 63 6.15 -0.59 35.03
C ASP A 63 6.96 -1.69 34.35
N LEU A 64 6.43 -2.92 34.31
CA LEU A 64 7.05 -4.06 33.64
C LEU A 64 7.16 -3.84 32.12
N ALA A 65 6.12 -3.29 31.50
CA ALA A 65 6.10 -2.95 30.08
C ALA A 65 7.17 -1.92 29.74
N ASN A 66 7.25 -0.85 30.54
CA ASN A 66 8.25 0.19 30.34
C ASN A 66 9.68 -0.34 30.55
N GLU A 67 9.90 -1.14 31.59
CA GLU A 67 11.19 -1.78 31.84
C GLU A 67 11.60 -2.72 30.69
N THR A 68 10.66 -3.50 30.15
CA THR A 68 10.91 -4.40 29.02
C THR A 68 11.42 -3.62 27.80
N LEU A 69 10.75 -2.53 27.44
CA LEU A 69 11.15 -1.70 26.30
C LEU A 69 12.49 -0.98 26.51
N LEU A 70 12.79 -0.54 27.74
CA LEU A 70 14.09 0.04 28.09
C LEU A 70 15.21 -0.99 28.03
N ASN A 71 14.96 -2.21 28.49
CA ASN A 71 15.91 -3.32 28.44
C ASN A 71 16.22 -3.72 26.99
N ASP A 72 15.22 -3.75 26.11
CA ASP A 72 15.44 -4.02 24.70
C ASP A 72 16.27 -2.94 24.03
N ALA A 73 15.93 -1.66 24.24
CA ALA A 73 16.70 -0.54 23.70
C ALA A 73 18.17 -0.58 24.17
N ARG A 74 18.39 -0.89 25.46
CA ARG A 74 19.74 -1.08 26.01
C ARG A 74 20.47 -2.25 25.35
N ARG A 75 19.81 -3.40 25.15
CA ARG A 75 20.43 -4.56 24.47
C ARG A 75 20.84 -4.23 23.04
N THR A 76 20.02 -3.50 22.30
CA THR A 76 20.37 -3.05 20.95
C THR A 76 21.60 -2.15 20.96
N LEU A 77 21.67 -1.20 21.91
CA LEU A 77 22.82 -0.32 22.07
C LEU A 77 24.09 -1.07 22.50
N GLU A 78 23.99 -2.03 23.41
CA GLU A 78 25.11 -2.83 23.91
C GLU A 78 25.64 -3.85 22.88
N ALA A 79 24.75 -4.38 22.03
CA ALA A 79 25.12 -5.34 20.99
C ALA A 79 26.10 -4.72 20.00
N GLY A 80 25.88 -3.46 19.63
CA GLY A 80 26.70 -2.71 18.67
C GLY A 80 26.71 -3.35 17.27
N ASP A 81 27.16 -2.57 16.30
CA ASP A 81 27.34 -3.05 14.95
C ASP A 81 28.45 -4.10 14.92
N TRP A 82 28.42 -4.97 13.92
CA TRP A 82 29.37 -6.08 13.83
C TRP A 82 29.83 -6.32 12.41
N LYS A 83 31.10 -6.72 12.27
CA LYS A 83 31.71 -7.09 11.00
C LYS A 83 31.78 -8.60 10.89
N CYS A 84 31.22 -9.14 9.81
CA CYS A 84 31.17 -10.58 9.60
C CYS A 84 32.57 -11.16 9.40
N SER A 85 32.94 -12.17 10.20
CA SER A 85 34.22 -12.86 10.11
C SER A 85 34.41 -13.67 8.81
N ARG A 86 33.31 -13.99 8.12
CA ARG A 86 33.33 -14.77 6.87
C ARG A 86 33.57 -13.92 5.62
N CYS A 87 32.78 -12.86 5.46
CA CYS A 87 32.83 -12.02 4.25
C CYS A 87 33.38 -10.61 4.49
N GLY A 88 33.55 -10.19 5.74
CA GLY A 88 34.07 -8.88 6.09
C GLY A 88 33.06 -7.73 6.00
N GLU A 89 31.78 -8.00 5.77
CA GLU A 89 30.77 -6.94 5.64
C GLU A 89 30.33 -6.40 7.02
N PRO A 90 30.12 -5.08 7.16
CA PRO A 90 29.50 -4.49 8.33
C PRO A 90 27.99 -4.80 8.34
N ASN A 91 27.46 -5.05 9.53
CA ASN A 91 26.07 -5.33 9.82
C ASN A 91 25.63 -4.53 11.04
N ASP A 92 24.41 -4.01 11.02
CA ASP A 92 23.86 -3.31 12.18
C ASP A 92 23.62 -4.25 13.36
N ALA A 93 23.60 -3.68 14.57
CA ALA A 93 23.32 -4.39 15.81
C ALA A 93 22.03 -5.24 15.79
N ALA A 94 21.03 -4.83 14.99
CA ALA A 94 19.73 -5.50 14.88
C ALA A 94 19.77 -6.81 14.06
N PHE A 95 20.83 -7.07 13.30
CA PHE A 95 20.93 -8.27 12.47
C PHE A 95 21.56 -9.45 13.20
N GLU A 96 20.81 -10.56 13.27
CA GLU A 96 21.30 -11.86 13.75
C GLU A 96 22.01 -12.69 12.66
N LEU A 97 21.81 -12.31 11.39
CA LEU A 97 22.41 -12.95 10.21
C LEU A 97 23.13 -11.90 9.38
N CYS A 98 24.27 -12.24 8.79
CA CYS A 98 24.98 -11.35 7.88
C CYS A 98 24.14 -11.10 6.62
N TRP A 99 23.83 -9.83 6.31
CA TRP A 99 22.96 -9.48 5.17
C TRP A 99 23.53 -9.93 3.81
N SER A 100 24.86 -10.04 3.71
CA SER A 100 25.56 -10.41 2.48
C SER A 100 25.72 -11.92 2.30
N CYS A 101 26.18 -12.65 3.33
CA CYS A 101 26.50 -14.07 3.22
C CYS A 101 25.59 -15.01 4.01
N ASN A 102 24.60 -14.46 4.73
CA ASN A 102 23.61 -15.16 5.55
C ASN A 102 24.20 -16.04 6.67
N LYS A 103 25.48 -15.85 7.04
CA LYS A 103 26.12 -16.50 8.20
C LYS A 103 25.47 -15.94 9.48
N PRO A 104 25.08 -16.79 10.46
CA PRO A 104 24.64 -16.30 11.76
C PRO A 104 25.77 -15.57 12.50
N ARG A 105 25.39 -14.53 13.23
CA ARG A 105 26.26 -13.80 14.15
C ARG A 105 26.83 -14.76 15.20
N ARG A 106 28.10 -14.60 15.51
CA ARG A 106 28.86 -15.41 16.45
C ARG A 106 29.87 -14.54 17.19
N ASP A 107 30.41 -15.05 18.28
CA ASP A 107 31.39 -14.33 19.12
C ASP A 107 32.72 -14.06 18.40
N ASP A 108 32.99 -14.74 17.28
CA ASP A 108 34.16 -14.50 16.43
C ASP A 108 34.01 -13.28 15.50
N ASP A 109 32.81 -12.69 15.43
CA ASP A 109 32.55 -11.48 14.65
C ASP A 109 33.03 -10.22 15.40
N VAL A 110 33.65 -9.28 14.67
CA VAL A 110 34.27 -8.09 15.28
C VAL A 110 33.18 -7.06 15.59
N ARG A 111 33.06 -6.63 16.85
CA ARG A 111 32.18 -5.51 17.21
C ARG A 111 32.78 -4.19 16.72
N ILE A 112 32.00 -3.42 15.98
CA ILE A 112 32.32 -2.07 15.57
C ILE A 112 31.77 -1.17 16.67
N ARG A 113 32.65 -0.58 17.48
CA ARG A 113 32.23 0.48 18.41
C ARG A 113 31.98 1.75 17.60
N SER A 114 30.92 2.47 17.93
CA SER A 114 30.56 3.75 17.31
C SER A 114 31.65 4.82 17.43
N GLU A 115 32.63 4.62 18.32
CA GLU A 115 33.82 5.47 18.49
C GLU A 115 34.87 5.28 17.38
N ASP A 116 34.85 4.13 16.67
CA ASP A 116 35.75 3.82 15.56
C ASP A 116 35.14 4.12 14.18
N VAL A 117 33.96 4.79 14.14
CA VAL A 117 33.44 5.38 12.92
C VAL A 117 34.39 6.50 12.54
N VAL A 118 35.38 6.16 11.72
CA VAL A 118 36.25 7.09 11.02
C VAL A 118 35.38 8.21 10.51
N GLU A 119 35.60 9.40 11.07
CA GLU A 119 34.98 10.66 10.67
C GLU A 119 34.93 10.68 9.14
N GLU A 120 33.74 10.44 8.59
CA GLU A 120 33.54 10.48 7.15
C GLU A 120 34.05 11.86 6.72
N PRO A 121 34.99 11.94 5.76
CA PRO A 121 35.60 13.22 5.39
C PRO A 121 34.45 14.20 5.15
N PRO A 122 34.51 15.41 5.74
CA PRO A 122 33.38 16.32 5.77
C PRO A 122 32.85 16.41 4.35
N ILE A 123 31.62 15.92 4.17
CA ILE A 123 30.88 16.12 2.93
C ILE A 123 31.02 17.61 2.68
N PRO A 124 31.65 18.04 1.56
CA PRO A 124 31.85 19.45 1.32
C PRO A 124 30.50 20.09 1.45
N VAL A 125 30.38 20.94 2.49
CA VAL A 125 29.16 21.68 2.77
C VAL A 125 28.87 22.38 1.46
N ALA A 126 27.80 21.98 0.78
CA ALA A 126 27.35 22.64 -0.43
C ALA A 126 26.94 24.04 0.01
N ASN A 127 27.93 24.94 0.00
CA ASN A 127 27.74 26.35 0.26
C ASN A 127 26.86 26.84 -0.87
N GLY A 128 25.61 27.12 -0.54
CA GLY A 128 24.67 27.69 -1.49
C GLY A 128 24.08 26.63 -2.41
N PHE A 129 22.76 26.63 -2.44
CA PHE A 129 22.01 26.33 -3.65
C PHE A 129 22.33 27.44 -4.67
N ASP A 130 23.58 27.53 -5.10
CA ASP A 130 23.95 28.41 -6.20
C ASP A 130 23.29 27.83 -7.44
N ASP A 131 22.56 28.67 -8.18
CA ASP A 131 21.86 28.40 -9.44
C ASP A 131 22.80 27.96 -10.59
N HIS A 132 23.97 27.39 -10.29
CA HIS A 132 24.75 26.60 -11.23
C HIS A 132 24.06 25.27 -11.45
N PHE A 133 23.03 25.31 -12.29
CA PHE A 133 22.57 24.15 -13.02
C PHE A 133 23.72 23.74 -13.95
N ASP A 134 24.61 22.86 -13.48
CA ASP A 134 25.49 22.13 -14.37
C ASP A 134 24.58 21.38 -15.35
N PRO A 135 24.59 21.73 -16.65
CA PRO A 135 23.76 21.02 -17.60
C PRO A 135 24.17 19.55 -17.54
N PRO A 136 23.20 18.61 -17.46
CA PRO A 136 23.51 17.20 -17.38
C PRO A 136 24.47 16.85 -18.52
N ALA A 137 25.57 16.18 -18.18
CA ALA A 137 26.59 15.79 -19.14
C ALA A 137 25.90 15.19 -20.38
N PRO A 138 26.28 15.60 -21.60
CA PRO A 138 25.63 15.13 -22.82
C PRO A 138 25.67 13.61 -22.83
N ALA A 139 24.54 12.99 -23.19
CA ALA A 139 24.41 11.55 -23.26
C ALA A 139 25.56 10.96 -24.10
N SER A 140 26.45 10.22 -23.45
CA SER A 140 27.48 9.42 -24.11
C SER A 140 26.80 8.24 -24.82
N THR A 141 27.14 8.02 -26.09
CA THR A 141 26.66 6.89 -26.90
C THR A 141 27.44 5.59 -26.62
N ARG A 142 28.20 5.54 -25.51
CA ARG A 142 29.03 4.40 -25.17
C ARG A 142 28.39 3.66 -23.99
N GLU A 143 28.39 2.33 -24.10
CA GLU A 143 27.93 1.42 -23.05
C GLU A 143 28.78 1.64 -21.78
N ASP A 144 28.30 2.52 -20.89
CA ASP A 144 29.00 2.86 -19.65
C ASP A 144 28.88 1.76 -18.58
N GLY A 145 28.60 0.52 -18.97
CA GLY A 145 28.59 -0.67 -18.10
C GLY A 145 27.56 -0.66 -16.96
N ASN A 146 26.73 0.38 -16.84
CA ASN A 146 25.72 0.51 -15.81
C ASN A 146 24.38 -0.08 -16.31
N PRO A 147 23.98 -1.29 -15.85
CA PRO A 147 22.74 -1.93 -16.30
C PRO A 147 21.47 -1.24 -15.79
N TYR A 148 21.59 -0.26 -14.90
CA TYR A 148 20.48 0.51 -14.33
C TYR A 148 20.38 1.94 -14.87
N ARG A 149 21.22 2.34 -15.83
CA ARG A 149 21.06 3.66 -16.46
C ARG A 149 19.79 3.63 -17.32
N PRO A 150 18.83 4.56 -17.11
CA PRO A 150 17.65 4.63 -17.95
C PRO A 150 18.08 4.84 -19.40
N VAL A 151 17.66 3.96 -20.31
CA VAL A 151 17.84 4.18 -21.74
C VAL A 151 16.95 5.36 -22.12
N LEU A 152 17.56 6.53 -22.31
CA LEU A 152 16.86 7.69 -22.84
C LEU A 152 16.53 7.40 -24.30
N VAL A 153 15.28 7.07 -24.57
CA VAL A 153 14.76 6.95 -25.94
C VAL A 153 14.80 8.35 -26.54
N THR A 154 15.82 8.66 -27.34
CA THR A 154 15.86 9.90 -28.11
C THR A 154 14.73 9.87 -29.13
N PRO A 155 13.89 10.91 -29.22
CA PRO A 155 12.88 11.01 -30.26
C PRO A 155 13.56 11.48 -31.55
N GLU A 156 14.44 10.66 -32.13
CA GLU A 156 14.98 10.94 -33.46
C GLU A 156 14.06 10.37 -34.54
N LYS A 157 13.37 11.32 -35.20
CA LYS A 157 12.91 11.37 -36.58
C LYS A 157 12.35 10.07 -37.20
N PRO A 158 11.09 10.06 -37.67
CA PRO A 158 10.36 8.86 -38.06
C PRO A 158 10.98 8.22 -39.31
N VAL A 159 11.77 7.18 -39.09
CA VAL A 159 12.14 6.23 -40.14
C VAL A 159 11.04 5.17 -40.14
N GLY A 160 10.16 5.25 -41.14
CA GLY A 160 9.17 4.22 -41.42
C GLY A 160 7.98 4.21 -40.45
N LEU A 161 7.14 5.24 -40.52
CA LEU A 161 5.73 5.12 -40.14
C LEU A 161 5.01 4.19 -41.14
N GLU A 162 5.34 2.90 -41.12
CA GLU A 162 4.35 1.89 -41.45
C GLU A 162 3.50 1.66 -40.20
N ASN A 163 2.36 2.34 -40.18
CA ASN A 163 1.14 1.97 -39.47
C ASN A 163 1.32 1.36 -38.06
N SER A 164 1.78 2.17 -37.11
CA SER A 164 1.18 2.15 -35.78
C SER A 164 0.27 3.36 -35.66
N GLN A 165 -0.79 3.37 -36.48
CA GLN A 165 -2.02 4.01 -36.05
C GLN A 165 -2.30 3.48 -34.64
N ALA A 166 -2.52 4.39 -33.70
CA ALA A 166 -3.21 4.09 -32.46
C ALA A 166 -4.45 3.25 -32.80
N SER A 167 -4.31 1.93 -32.71
CA SER A 167 -5.46 1.07 -32.63
C SER A 167 -6.15 1.47 -31.33
N PRO A 168 -7.47 1.71 -31.34
CA PRO A 168 -8.22 1.85 -30.08
C PRO A 168 -7.81 0.65 -29.22
N ALA A 169 -7.28 0.90 -28.02
CA ALA A 169 -6.74 -0.11 -27.13
C ALA A 169 -7.69 -1.32 -27.17
N ALA A 170 -7.24 -2.42 -27.78
CA ALA A 170 -8.05 -3.61 -27.89
C ALA A 170 -8.39 -4.00 -26.46
N VAL A 171 -9.66 -3.84 -26.08
CA VAL A 171 -10.09 -4.03 -24.70
C VAL A 171 -9.78 -5.47 -24.35
N SER A 172 -8.96 -5.69 -23.33
CA SER A 172 -8.55 -7.03 -22.93
C SER A 172 -9.80 -7.87 -22.62
N SER A 173 -9.78 -9.15 -22.97
CA SER A 173 -10.88 -10.07 -22.66
C SER A 173 -11.21 -10.06 -21.17
N ASP A 174 -10.19 -9.90 -20.34
CA ASP A 174 -10.30 -9.90 -18.87
C ASP A 174 -10.99 -8.63 -18.39
N ASP A 175 -10.70 -7.48 -19.01
CA ASP A 175 -11.37 -6.21 -18.72
C ASP A 175 -12.86 -6.28 -19.09
N LEU A 176 -13.20 -6.94 -20.21
CA LEU A 176 -14.58 -7.16 -20.62
C LEU A 176 -15.33 -8.06 -19.62
N ASP A 177 -14.70 -9.12 -19.13
CA ASP A 177 -15.32 -10.03 -18.16
C ASP A 177 -15.56 -9.35 -16.82
N GLU A 178 -14.63 -8.49 -16.38
CA GLU A 178 -14.79 -7.69 -15.17
C GLU A 178 -15.88 -6.61 -15.33
N GLN A 179 -15.97 -5.94 -16.48
CA GLN A 179 -17.06 -4.99 -16.77
C GLN A 179 -18.44 -5.69 -16.74
N VAL A 180 -18.58 -6.86 -17.37
CA VAL A 180 -19.83 -7.64 -17.36
C VAL A 180 -20.19 -8.06 -15.93
N ARG A 181 -19.21 -8.46 -15.12
CA ARG A 181 -19.43 -8.82 -13.71
C ARG A 181 -19.94 -7.63 -12.90
N ARG A 182 -19.35 -6.45 -13.05
CA ARG A 182 -19.78 -5.23 -12.35
C ARG A 182 -21.22 -4.84 -12.71
N VAL A 183 -21.58 -4.93 -14.00
CA VAL A 183 -22.95 -4.64 -14.46
C VAL A 183 -23.96 -5.63 -13.87
N LEU A 184 -23.61 -6.92 -13.79
CA LEU A 184 -24.47 -7.93 -13.16
C LEU A 184 -24.72 -7.62 -11.67
N ILE A 185 -23.67 -7.30 -10.92
CA ILE A 185 -23.77 -6.96 -9.49
C ILE A 185 -24.62 -5.70 -9.31
N ALA A 186 -24.40 -4.67 -10.14
CA ALA A 186 -25.20 -3.45 -10.12
C ALA A 186 -26.68 -3.71 -10.43
N ALA A 187 -26.99 -4.62 -11.37
CA ALA A 187 -28.36 -5.01 -11.69
C ALA A 187 -29.10 -5.63 -10.50
N PHE A 188 -28.44 -6.52 -9.75
CA PHE A 188 -29.03 -7.09 -8.54
C PHE A 188 -29.19 -6.04 -7.44
N ALA A 189 -28.20 -5.19 -7.22
CA ALA A 189 -28.28 -4.12 -6.22
C ALA A 189 -29.42 -3.12 -6.51
N ALA A 190 -29.66 -2.81 -7.79
CA ALA A 190 -30.70 -1.88 -8.24
C ALA A 190 -32.12 -2.34 -7.88
N VAL A 191 -32.38 -3.65 -7.76
CA VAL A 191 -33.69 -4.17 -7.34
C VAL A 191 -34.01 -3.78 -5.90
N PHE A 192 -33.00 -3.67 -5.04
CA PHE A 192 -33.17 -3.35 -3.62
C PHE A 192 -33.02 -1.84 -3.33
N LEU A 193 -32.17 -1.15 -4.09
CA LEU A 193 -31.85 0.27 -3.88
C LEU A 193 -32.67 1.15 -4.82
N PHE A 194 -33.75 1.74 -4.31
CA PHE A 194 -34.61 2.72 -4.99
C PHE A 194 -34.81 2.44 -6.51
N PRO A 195 -35.69 1.49 -6.86
CA PRO A 195 -35.76 0.89 -8.19
C PRO A 195 -35.82 1.86 -9.40
N PRO A 196 -36.55 2.99 -9.38
CA PRO A 196 -36.69 3.81 -10.60
C PRO A 196 -35.39 4.52 -11.00
N ILE A 197 -34.57 4.98 -10.05
CA ILE A 197 -33.32 5.69 -10.38
C ILE A 197 -32.20 4.70 -10.69
N SER A 198 -32.10 3.63 -9.91
CA SER A 198 -31.04 2.64 -10.05
C SER A 198 -31.18 1.81 -11.34
N THR A 199 -32.40 1.53 -11.80
CA THR A 199 -32.65 0.85 -13.07
C THR A 199 -32.21 1.68 -14.28
N LEU A 200 -32.41 3.00 -14.27
CA LEU A 200 -31.91 3.90 -15.32
C LEU A 200 -30.37 3.90 -15.38
N TYR A 201 -29.71 3.86 -14.22
CA TYR A 201 -28.27 3.77 -14.15
C TYR A 201 -27.75 2.45 -14.75
N VAL A 202 -28.30 1.31 -14.34
CA VAL A 202 -27.90 -0.01 -14.88
C VAL A 202 -28.19 -0.11 -16.39
N MET A 203 -29.31 0.45 -16.85
CA MET A 203 -29.65 0.54 -18.27
C MET A 203 -28.58 1.32 -19.05
N SER A 204 -28.10 2.43 -18.49
CA SER A 204 -27.04 3.24 -19.11
C SER A 204 -25.71 2.49 -19.20
N LEU A 205 -25.38 1.66 -18.21
CA LEU A 205 -24.17 0.81 -18.23
C LEU A 205 -24.28 -0.29 -19.27
N LEU A 206 -25.43 -0.97 -19.36
CA LEU A 206 -25.70 -1.99 -20.38
C LEU A 206 -25.61 -1.41 -21.80
N TRP A 207 -26.04 -0.17 -22.00
CA TRP A 207 -25.95 0.52 -23.29
C TRP A 207 -24.50 0.88 -23.67
N ARG A 208 -23.64 1.15 -22.68
CA ARG A 208 -22.23 1.51 -22.91
C ARG A 208 -21.31 0.30 -23.10
N LEU A 209 -21.81 -0.93 -22.97
CA LEU A 209 -21.00 -2.12 -23.18
C LEU A 209 -20.53 -2.21 -24.65
N PRO A 210 -19.23 -2.46 -24.91
CA PRO A 210 -18.75 -2.62 -26.27
C PRO A 210 -19.41 -3.85 -26.94
N PRO A 211 -19.65 -3.80 -28.26
CA PRO A 211 -20.31 -4.90 -28.99
C PRO A 211 -19.50 -6.20 -28.93
N GLU A 212 -18.19 -6.11 -28.74
CA GLU A 212 -17.26 -7.24 -28.54
C GLU A 212 -17.63 -8.11 -27.33
N ALA A 213 -18.23 -7.52 -26.29
CA ALA A 213 -18.70 -8.25 -25.12
C ALA A 213 -19.78 -9.29 -25.44
N HIS A 214 -20.51 -9.12 -26.55
CA HIS A 214 -21.61 -10.00 -26.95
C HIS A 214 -21.16 -11.22 -27.76
N GLN A 215 -19.91 -11.26 -28.21
CA GLN A 215 -19.41 -12.32 -29.09
C GLN A 215 -19.23 -13.66 -28.35
N HIS A 216 -18.90 -13.63 -27.05
CA HIS A 216 -18.69 -14.85 -26.27
C HIS A 216 -19.98 -15.40 -25.67
N PRO A 217 -20.24 -16.72 -25.78
CA PRO A 217 -21.50 -17.33 -25.34
C PRO A 217 -21.74 -17.20 -23.82
N ASN A 218 -20.67 -17.24 -23.02
CA ASN A 218 -20.78 -17.10 -21.57
C ASN A 218 -21.10 -15.67 -21.14
N ARG A 219 -20.47 -14.66 -21.76
CA ARG A 219 -20.77 -13.23 -21.50
C ARG A 219 -22.18 -12.88 -21.94
N ARG A 220 -22.61 -13.39 -23.10
CA ARG A 220 -23.96 -13.18 -23.63
C ARG A 220 -25.04 -13.65 -22.66
N LYS A 221 -24.87 -14.82 -22.02
CA LYS A 221 -25.79 -15.29 -20.97
C LYS A 221 -25.86 -14.31 -19.80
N ARG A 222 -24.71 -13.82 -19.31
CA ARG A 222 -24.63 -12.86 -18.20
C ARG A 222 -25.27 -11.51 -18.54
N ILE A 223 -25.07 -11.02 -19.76
CA ILE A 223 -25.67 -9.78 -20.24
C ILE A 223 -27.20 -9.92 -20.32
N TYR A 224 -27.71 -11.03 -20.86
CA TYR A 224 -29.17 -11.27 -20.88
C TYR A 224 -29.77 -11.43 -19.48
N THR A 225 -29.06 -12.08 -18.55
CA THR A 225 -29.52 -12.13 -17.16
C THR A 225 -29.57 -10.74 -16.53
N ALA A 226 -28.58 -9.87 -16.79
CA ALA A 226 -28.59 -8.49 -16.31
C ALA A 226 -29.77 -7.69 -16.89
N TRP A 227 -30.05 -7.84 -18.19
CA TRP A 227 -31.25 -7.25 -18.82
C TRP A 227 -32.55 -7.75 -18.18
N GLY A 228 -32.67 -9.05 -17.95
CA GLY A 228 -33.85 -9.64 -17.31
C GLY A 228 -34.09 -9.13 -15.89
N VAL A 229 -33.04 -9.07 -15.07
CA VAL A 229 -33.11 -8.52 -13.71
C VAL A 229 -33.47 -7.03 -13.72
N THR A 230 -32.89 -6.25 -14.64
CA THR A 230 -33.18 -4.82 -14.76
C THR A 230 -34.63 -4.56 -15.20
N ALA A 231 -35.15 -5.35 -16.15
CA ALA A 231 -36.54 -5.27 -16.59
C ALA A 231 -37.52 -5.61 -15.46
N PHE A 232 -37.22 -6.67 -14.69
CA PHE A 232 -38.00 -7.02 -13.51
C PHE A 232 -38.00 -5.91 -12.45
N GLY A 233 -36.83 -5.36 -12.12
CA GLY A 233 -36.69 -4.25 -11.19
C GLY A 233 -37.47 -3.00 -11.64
N SER A 234 -37.47 -2.70 -12.94
CA SER A 234 -38.26 -1.60 -13.51
C SER A 234 -39.76 -1.83 -13.36
N MET A 235 -40.26 -3.05 -13.64
CA MET A 235 -41.67 -3.38 -13.46
C MET A 235 -42.12 -3.24 -12.00
N VAL A 236 -41.31 -3.71 -11.05
CA VAL A 236 -41.57 -3.53 -9.61
C VAL A 236 -41.54 -2.05 -9.23
N GLY A 237 -40.57 -1.28 -9.74
CA GLY A 237 -40.46 0.15 -9.50
C GLY A 237 -41.67 0.94 -10.01
N ILE A 238 -42.16 0.64 -11.21
CA ILE A 238 -43.37 1.27 -11.77
C ILE A 238 -44.59 0.92 -10.90
N GLY A 239 -44.74 -0.34 -10.49
CA GLY A 239 -45.81 -0.75 -9.59
C GLY A 239 -45.80 0.02 -8.27
N TYR A 240 -44.61 0.19 -7.66
CA TYR A 240 -44.44 0.96 -6.44
C TYR A 240 -44.82 2.44 -6.60
N VAL A 241 -44.39 3.08 -7.69
CA VAL A 241 -44.75 4.48 -8.00
C VAL A 241 -46.25 4.64 -8.21
N LEU A 242 -46.91 3.71 -8.91
CA LEU A 242 -48.36 3.75 -9.11
C LEU A 242 -49.13 3.59 -7.79
N VAL A 243 -48.66 2.74 -6.86
CA VAL A 243 -49.27 2.59 -5.53
C VAL A 243 -49.12 3.89 -4.72
N ILE A 244 -47.96 4.54 -4.77
CA ILE A 244 -47.77 5.83 -4.09
C ILE A 244 -48.66 6.93 -4.66
N LEU A 245 -48.80 7.01 -5.99
CA LEU A 245 -49.62 8.03 -6.65
C LEU A 245 -51.13 7.86 -6.43
N THR A 246 -51.56 6.69 -5.96
CA THR A 246 -52.98 6.38 -5.71
C THR A 246 -53.39 6.53 -4.25
N GLN A 247 -52.45 6.80 -3.33
CA GLN A 247 -52.71 7.15 -1.93
C GLN A 247 -52.71 8.66 -1.72
#